data_AF-A0A1G1AJF8-F1
#
_entry.id   AF-A0A1G1AJF8-F1
#
_cell.length_a   1.000
_cell.length_b   1.000
_cell.length_c   1.000
_cell.angle_alpha   90.00
_cell.angle_beta   90.00
_cell.angle_gamma   90.00
#
_symmetry.space_group_name_H-M   'P 1'
#
loop_
_entity.id
_entity.type
_entity.pdbx_description
1 polymer ?
#
loop_
_entity_poly.entity_id
_entity_poly.type
_entity_poly.pdbx_seq_one_letter_code
_entity_poly.pdbx_strand_id
1 'polypeptide(L)'
;MGRYYWGDIEGKFWFGVQPTSDLLEFGHDESESRLNVWIPFDDLQDIAEKLRTLKKAFRKHGITFQAFMTRLDKGSTKAKEAKTAKWQTMCREASLIELGEKILIELKKKKDDLYISGDY
;
A
#
# COMPACT_ATOMS: atom_id res chain seq x y z
N MET A 1 1.09 11.88 -5.29
CA MET A 1 0.51 12.59 -4.14
C MET A 1 -0.05 11.50 -3.24
N GLY A 2 0.36 11.43 -1.98
CA GLY A 2 -0.09 10.38 -1.08
C GLY A 2 -1.54 10.59 -0.61
N ARG A 3 -2.23 9.51 -0.27
CA ARG A 3 -3.56 9.52 0.36
C ARG A 3 -3.37 9.42 1.86
N TYR A 4 -4.27 10.05 2.59
CA TYR A 4 -4.32 9.94 4.03
C TYR A 4 -5.37 8.91 4.44
N TYR A 5 -4.98 8.05 5.37
CA TYR A 5 -5.89 7.15 6.06
C TYR A 5 -6.05 7.59 7.52
N TRP A 6 -7.26 7.36 8.02
CA TRP A 6 -7.76 7.65 9.35
C TRP A 6 -8.42 6.38 9.92
N GLY A 7 -8.36 6.16 11.23
CA GLY A 7 -8.95 4.98 11.88
C GLY A 7 -7.89 4.16 12.61
N ASP A 8 -7.93 2.84 12.49
CA ASP A 8 -6.93 1.97 13.15
C ASP A 8 -5.52 2.08 12.53
N ILE A 9 -5.42 2.64 11.33
CA ILE A 9 -4.15 2.99 10.68
C ILE A 9 -4.18 4.47 10.33
N GLU A 10 -3.24 5.22 10.90
CA GLU A 10 -3.05 6.64 10.60
C GLU A 10 -1.77 6.87 9.79
N GLY A 11 -1.89 7.59 8.67
CA GLY A 11 -0.71 8.03 7.94
C GLY A 11 -0.95 8.41 6.49
N LYS A 12 0.04 9.11 5.91
CA LYS A 12 0.11 9.41 4.49
C LYS A 12 0.86 8.28 3.78
N PHE A 13 0.20 7.60 2.86
CA PHE A 13 0.83 6.53 2.07
C PHE A 13 1.02 7.02 0.64
N TRP A 14 2.17 6.72 0.08
CA TRP A 14 2.56 7.19 -1.24
C TRP A 14 1.79 6.46 -2.32
N PHE A 15 0.63 6.94 -2.74
CA PHE A 15 0.00 6.44 -3.96
C PHE A 15 0.65 7.09 -5.17
N GLY A 16 1.31 6.26 -5.97
CA GLY A 16 1.92 6.67 -7.21
C GLY A 16 0.87 7.12 -8.22
N VAL A 17 0.55 8.42 -8.25
CA VAL A 17 0.02 9.16 -9.44
C VAL A 17 -1.29 8.63 -10.06
N GLN A 18 -1.97 7.63 -9.50
CA GLN A 18 -3.23 7.12 -10.04
C GLN A 18 -4.28 6.90 -8.94
N PRO A 19 -5.59 7.01 -9.26
CA PRO A 19 -6.64 6.47 -8.41
C PRO A 19 -6.43 4.96 -8.29
N THR A 20 -6.29 4.47 -7.07
CA THR A 20 -6.03 3.06 -6.83
C THR A 20 -7.11 2.51 -5.92
N SER A 21 -7.84 1.54 -6.43
CA SER A 21 -8.67 0.60 -5.68
C SER A 21 -7.83 -0.44 -4.90
N ASP A 22 -6.60 -0.09 -4.54
CA ASP A 22 -5.59 -0.98 -3.96
C ASP A 22 -5.97 -1.50 -2.56
N LEU A 23 -6.95 -0.87 -1.90
CA LEU A 23 -7.58 -1.42 -0.69
C LEU A 23 -8.70 -2.40 -0.99
N LEU A 24 -9.36 -2.33 -2.16
CA LEU A 24 -10.26 -3.40 -2.64
C LEU A 24 -9.50 -4.72 -2.78
N GLU A 25 -8.20 -4.63 -3.08
CA GLU A 25 -7.31 -5.78 -3.11
C GLU A 25 -7.08 -6.44 -1.73
N PHE A 26 -7.37 -5.73 -0.63
CA PHE A 26 -7.30 -6.25 0.74
C PHE A 26 -8.68 -6.34 1.43
N GLY A 27 -9.76 -5.91 0.76
CA GLY A 27 -11.15 -6.07 1.18
C GLY A 27 -12.04 -4.81 1.03
N HIS A 28 -13.29 -5.04 0.59
CA HIS A 28 -14.54 -4.26 0.83
C HIS A 28 -15.12 -3.26 -0.20
N ASP A 29 -16.42 -2.98 0.00
CA ASP A 29 -17.41 -2.20 -0.78
C ASP A 29 -17.12 -0.68 -0.89
N GLU A 30 -17.38 -0.11 -2.07
CA GLU A 30 -17.22 1.32 -2.35
C GLU A 30 -18.46 2.13 -1.90
N SER A 31 -18.27 3.23 -1.18
CA SER A 31 -19.29 4.29 -1.05
C SER A 31 -18.76 5.60 -1.60
N GLU A 32 -19.62 6.34 -2.33
CA GLU A 32 -19.27 7.34 -3.36
C GLU A 32 -18.49 8.60 -2.92
N SER A 33 -17.98 8.67 -1.69
CA SER A 33 -17.23 9.85 -1.22
C SER A 33 -16.11 9.57 -0.23
N ARG A 34 -16.00 8.34 0.31
CA ARG A 34 -14.94 7.93 1.21
C ARG A 34 -14.64 6.45 1.01
N LEU A 35 -13.37 6.10 1.07
CA LEU A 35 -12.97 4.71 1.08
C LEU A 35 -13.07 4.20 2.52
N ASN A 36 -14.03 3.31 2.81
CA ASN A 36 -14.14 2.62 4.09
C ASN A 36 -13.78 1.17 3.89
N VAL A 37 -12.78 0.70 4.62
CA VAL A 37 -12.20 -0.62 4.45
C VAL A 37 -12.28 -1.32 5.79
N TRP A 38 -13.01 -2.42 5.80
CA TRP A 38 -13.06 -3.34 6.93
C TRP A 38 -12.21 -4.56 6.60
N ILE A 39 -11.24 -4.84 7.46
CA ILE A 39 -10.29 -5.94 7.30
C ILE A 39 -10.47 -6.90 8.48
N PRO A 40 -11.04 -8.10 8.24
CA PRO A 40 -11.21 -9.12 9.27
C PRO A 40 -9.87 -9.55 9.85
N PHE A 41 -9.84 -9.87 11.14
CA PHE A 41 -8.68 -10.50 11.76
C PHE A 41 -8.35 -11.88 11.15
N ASP A 42 -9.37 -12.61 10.72
CA ASP A 42 -9.20 -13.93 10.11
C ASP A 42 -8.42 -13.88 8.78
N ASP A 43 -8.45 -12.73 8.08
CA ASP A 43 -7.73 -12.52 6.82
C ASP A 43 -6.23 -12.27 7.02
N LEU A 44 -5.74 -12.28 8.27
CA LEU A 44 -4.33 -12.03 8.59
C LEU A 44 -3.37 -12.97 7.82
N GLN A 45 -3.75 -14.23 7.63
CA GLN A 45 -2.94 -15.19 6.86
C GLN A 45 -2.92 -14.84 5.37
N ASP A 46 -4.08 -14.53 4.79
CA ASP A 46 -4.21 -14.19 3.37
C ASP A 46 -3.46 -12.89 3.04
N ILE A 47 -3.53 -11.89 3.92
CA ILE A 47 -2.76 -10.65 3.79
C ILE A 47 -1.26 -10.93 3.85
N ALA A 48 -0.83 -11.83 4.75
CA ALA A 48 0.59 -12.22 4.86
C ALA A 48 1.08 -12.94 3.59
N GLU A 49 0.26 -13.81 3.00
CA GLU A 49 0.57 -14.49 1.74
C GLU A 49 0.61 -13.53 0.55
N LYS A 50 -0.37 -12.63 0.46
CA LYS A 50 -0.40 -11.59 -0.57
C LYS A 50 0.82 -10.68 -0.50
N LEU A 51 1.22 -10.25 0.69
CA LEU A 51 2.46 -9.49 0.91
C LEU A 51 3.71 -10.26 0.47
N ARG A 52 3.77 -11.57 0.72
CA ARG A 52 4.89 -12.40 0.24
C ARG A 52 4.94 -12.42 -1.29
N THR A 53 3.80 -12.52 -1.95
CA THR A 53 3.70 -12.50 -3.41
C THR A 53 4.11 -11.15 -3.98
N LEU A 54 3.63 -10.05 -3.41
CA LEU A 54 4.00 -8.69 -3.79
C LEU A 54 5.51 -8.44 -3.62
N LYS A 55 6.09 -8.84 -2.49
CA LYS A 55 7.54 -8.74 -2.26
C LYS A 55 8.36 -9.57 -3.26
N LYS A 56 7.88 -10.76 -3.63
CA LYS A 56 8.51 -11.59 -4.68
C LYS A 56 8.42 -10.93 -6.05
N ALA A 57 7.27 -10.36 -6.41
CA ALA A 57 7.09 -9.61 -7.65
C ALA A 57 8.04 -8.40 -7.69
N PHE A 58 8.10 -7.64 -6.60
CA PHE A 58 8.95 -6.46 -6.51
C PHE A 58 10.44 -6.77 -6.68
N ARG A 59 10.92 -7.89 -6.14
CA ARG A 59 12.31 -8.35 -6.32
C ARG A 59 12.70 -8.55 -7.79
N LYS A 60 11.73 -8.82 -8.68
CA LYS A 60 11.99 -8.97 -10.12
C LYS A 60 12.48 -7.67 -10.77
N HIS A 61 12.25 -6.51 -10.14
CA HIS A 61 12.76 -5.23 -10.65
C HIS A 61 14.26 -5.04 -10.45
N GLY A 62 14.93 -5.94 -9.72
CA GLY A 62 16.38 -5.90 -9.49
C GLY A 62 16.82 -4.89 -8.44
N ILE A 63 15.89 -4.36 -7.64
CA ILE A 63 16.18 -3.46 -6.52
C ILE A 63 15.42 -3.93 -5.27
N THR A 64 16.02 -3.72 -4.10
CA THR A 64 15.33 -3.98 -2.83
C THR A 64 14.29 -2.91 -2.53
N PHE A 65 13.18 -3.29 -1.91
CA PHE A 65 12.14 -2.36 -1.44
C PHE A 65 12.72 -1.18 -0.64
N GLN A 66 13.58 -1.44 0.35
CA GLN A 66 14.17 -0.40 1.19
C GLN A 66 15.00 0.63 0.38
N ALA A 67 15.79 0.15 -0.59
CA ALA A 67 16.58 1.03 -1.46
C ALA A 67 15.68 1.87 -2.37
N PHE A 68 14.55 1.31 -2.84
CA PHE A 68 13.56 2.05 -3.62
C PHE A 68 12.88 3.14 -2.79
N MET A 69 12.41 2.83 -1.57
CA MET A 69 11.81 3.80 -0.66
C MET A 69 12.79 4.93 -0.31
N THR A 70 14.05 4.59 0.00
CA THR A 70 15.09 5.59 0.25
C THR A 70 15.32 6.51 -0.96
N ARG A 71 15.20 5.98 -2.19
CA ARG A 71 15.35 6.76 -3.43
C ARG A 71 14.18 7.72 -3.63
N LEU A 72 12.96 7.28 -3.31
CA LEU A 72 11.74 8.08 -3.33
C LEU A 72 11.81 9.24 -2.33
N ASP A 73 12.17 8.95 -1.06
CA ASP A 73 12.25 9.96 0.00
C ASP A 73 13.27 11.05 -0.30
N LYS A 74 14.40 10.68 -0.92
CA LYS A 74 15.44 11.64 -1.32
C LYS A 74 15.06 12.50 -2.53
N GLY A 75 13.88 12.31 -3.12
CA GLY A 75 13.46 13.03 -4.33
C GLY A 75 14.37 12.78 -5.54
N SER A 76 15.21 11.75 -5.48
CA SER A 76 16.33 11.54 -6.41
C SER A 76 15.92 10.97 -7.78
N THR A 77 14.63 10.99 -8.08
CA THR A 77 14.08 10.40 -9.30
C THR A 77 14.15 11.42 -10.42
N LYS A 78 14.83 11.07 -11.52
CA LYS A 78 14.82 11.92 -12.72
C LYS A 78 13.39 12.01 -13.26
N ALA A 79 12.93 13.20 -13.62
CA ALA A 79 11.55 13.43 -14.12
C ALA A 79 11.16 12.54 -15.32
N LYS A 80 12.14 12.09 -16.13
CA LYS A 80 11.92 11.12 -17.21
C LYS A 80 11.70 9.69 -16.69
N GLU A 81 12.43 9.26 -15.67
CA GLU A 81 12.25 7.93 -15.05
C GLU A 81 10.89 7.83 -14.38
N ALA A 82 10.45 8.91 -13.72
CA ALA A 82 9.15 8.99 -13.04
C ALA A 82 7.93 8.78 -13.96
N LYS A 83 8.09 9.00 -15.27
CA LYS A 83 7.03 8.84 -16.29
C LYS A 83 7.03 7.47 -16.95
N THR A 84 8.02 6.61 -16.66
CA THR A 84 8.05 5.27 -17.26
C THR A 84 7.01 4.37 -16.62
N ALA A 85 6.37 3.51 -17.43
CA ALA A 85 5.41 2.53 -16.94
C ALA A 85 6.04 1.63 -15.85
N LYS A 86 7.31 1.23 -16.05
CA LYS A 86 8.08 0.46 -15.06
C LYS A 86 8.15 1.19 -13.71
N TRP A 87 8.46 2.48 -13.70
CA TRP A 87 8.54 3.26 -12.46
C TRP A 87 7.18 3.38 -11.78
N GLN A 88 6.12 3.62 -12.54
CA GLN A 88 4.76 3.68 -12.01
C GLN A 88 4.32 2.35 -11.38
N THR A 89 4.61 1.23 -12.04
CA THR A 89 4.38 -0.12 -11.49
C THR A 89 5.15 -0.33 -10.20
N MET A 90 6.43 0.01 -10.16
CA MET A 90 7.25 -0.08 -8.95
C MET A 90 6.72 0.79 -7.82
N CYS A 91 6.29 2.02 -8.11
CA CYS A 91 5.64 2.88 -7.12
C CYS A 91 4.40 2.21 -6.55
N ARG A 92 3.50 1.70 -7.40
CA ARG A 92 2.27 1.04 -6.95
C ARG A 92 2.55 -0.19 -6.09
N GLU A 93 3.43 -1.08 -6.54
CA GLU A 93 3.81 -2.27 -5.77
C GLU A 93 4.44 -1.89 -4.42
N ALA A 94 5.26 -0.84 -4.38
CA ALA A 94 5.85 -0.35 -3.14
C ALA A 94 4.79 0.21 -2.18
N SER A 95 3.80 0.96 -2.68
CA SER A 95 2.66 1.45 -1.89
C SER A 95 1.88 0.31 -1.26
N LEU A 96 1.59 -0.73 -2.04
CA LEU A 96 0.86 -1.92 -1.59
C LEU A 96 1.62 -2.69 -0.50
N ILE A 97 2.94 -2.81 -0.65
CA ILE A 97 3.81 -3.45 0.35
C ILE A 97 3.80 -2.64 1.65
N GLU A 98 3.98 -1.32 1.59
CA GLU A 98 3.97 -0.45 2.77
C GLU A 98 2.63 -0.52 3.51
N LEU A 99 1.53 -0.43 2.77
CA LEU A 99 0.18 -0.47 3.34
C LEU A 99 -0.11 -1.82 4.00
N GLY A 100 0.14 -2.93 3.29
CA GLY A 100 -0.09 -4.26 3.83
C GLY A 100 0.78 -4.55 5.06
N GLU A 101 2.02 -4.06 5.12
CA GLU A 101 2.85 -4.19 6.31
C GLU A 101 2.24 -3.49 7.53
N LYS A 102 1.70 -2.28 7.36
CA LYS A 102 1.03 -1.56 8.46
C LYS A 102 -0.28 -2.24 8.87
N ILE A 103 -1.07 -2.73 7.92
CA ILE A 103 -2.28 -3.53 8.19
C ILE A 103 -1.92 -4.75 9.05
N LEU A 104 -0.90 -5.50 8.65
CA LEU A 104 -0.49 -6.70 9.35
C LEU A 104 0.08 -6.42 10.75
N ILE A 105 0.75 -5.27 10.95
CA ILE A 105 1.21 -4.82 12.26
C ILE A 105 0.02 -4.49 13.17
N GLU A 106 -0.93 -3.70 12.68
CA GLU A 106 -2.08 -3.28 13.50
C GLU A 106 -3.06 -4.44 13.77
N LEU A 107 -3.32 -5.33 12.80
CA LEU A 107 -4.11 -6.56 13.04
C LEU A 107 -3.50 -7.39 14.18
N LYS A 108 -2.18 -7.58 14.16
CA LYS A 108 -1.47 -8.35 15.22
C LYS A 108 -1.50 -7.68 16.57
N LYS A 109 -1.49 -6.34 16.59
CA LYS A 109 -1.48 -5.54 17.81
C LYS A 109 -2.86 -5.46 18.44
N LYS A 110 -3.89 -5.23 17.64
CA LYS A 110 -5.29 -5.13 18.06
C LYS A 110 -5.88 -6.51 18.38
N LYS A 111 -5.46 -7.55 17.65
CA LYS A 111 -6.03 -8.92 17.70
C LYS A 111 -7.55 -8.93 17.45
N ASP A 112 -7.98 -8.02 16.61
CA ASP A 112 -9.37 -7.74 16.29
C ASP A 112 -9.40 -7.09 14.90
N ASP A 113 -10.59 -6.94 14.34
CA ASP A 113 -10.79 -6.38 13.00
C ASP A 113 -10.28 -4.94 12.91
N LEU A 114 -9.78 -4.57 11.73
CA LEU A 114 -9.40 -3.19 11.44
C LEU A 114 -10.48 -2.48 10.64
N TYR A 115 -10.69 -1.23 11.01
CA TYR A 115 -11.46 -0.27 10.25
C TYR A 115 -10.57 0.89 9.82
N ILE A 116 -10.47 1.08 8.51
CA ILE A 116 -9.67 2.12 7.89
C ILE A 116 -10.60 2.97 7.03
N SER A 117 -10.54 4.27 7.24
CA SER A 117 -11.22 5.26 6.39
C SER A 117 -10.19 6.09 5.65
N GLY A 118 -10.46 6.47 4.42
CA GLY A 118 -9.54 7.28 3.61
C GLY A 118 -10.28 8.23 2.69
N ASP A 119 -9.62 9.33 2.39
CA ASP A 119 -10.12 10.34 1.44
C ASP A 119 -9.74 9.98 0.00
N TYR A 120 -10.63 10.35 -0.93
CA TYR A 120 -10.47 10.14 -2.38
C TYR A 120 -9.46 11.09 -3.04
#